data_AF-A0A973MPS2-F1
#
_entry.id   AF-A0A973MPS2-F1
#
_cell.length_a   1.000
_cell.length_b   1.000
_cell.length_c   1.000
_cell.angle_alpha   90.00
_cell.angle_beta   90.00
_cell.angle_gamma   90.00
#
_symmetry.space_group_name_H-M   'P 1'
#
loop_
_entity.id
_entity.type
_entity.pdbx_description
1 polymer ?
#
loop_
_entity_poly.entity_id
_entity_poly.type
_entity_poly.pdbx_seq_one_letter_code
_entity_poly.pdbx_strand_id
1 'polypeptide(L)' 'MSNKTFEELFTELQHKAAHGDPATSRTAELVGKGVHAIGKKVVEEAAEVWMAAEYEGKEAAAEEISQLL' A
#
# COMPACT_ATOMS: atom_id res chain seq x y z
N MET A 1 10.99 -16.68 -2.32
CA MET A 1 9.56 -16.37 -2.51
C MET A 1 9.37 -16.01 -3.96
N SER A 2 8.30 -16.46 -4.64
CA SER A 2 8.02 -15.98 -5.99
C SER A 2 7.64 -14.51 -5.86
N ASN A 3 8.48 -13.59 -6.35
CA ASN A 3 8.14 -12.17 -6.37
C ASN A 3 6.99 -11.98 -7.35
N LYS A 4 5.80 -11.67 -6.83
CA LYS A 4 4.68 -11.23 -7.66
C LYS A 4 5.12 -9.98 -8.42
N THR A 5 4.74 -9.91 -9.68
CA THR A 5 4.87 -8.69 -10.48
C THR A 5 3.89 -7.62 -9.99
N PHE A 6 4.14 -6.36 -10.35
CA PHE A 6 3.23 -5.27 -10.05
C PHE A 6 1.82 -5.54 -10.58
N GLU A 7 1.69 -6.07 -11.80
CA GLU A 7 0.39 -6.37 -12.42
C GLU A 7 -0.38 -7.48 -11.68
N GLU A 8 0.32 -8.50 -11.18
CA GLU A 8 -0.28 -9.56 -10.38
C GLU A 8 -0.77 -9.00 -9.03
N LEU A 9 0.01 -8.13 -8.38
CA LEU A 9 -0.40 -7.44 -7.16
C LEU A 9 -1.63 -6.55 -7.42
N PHE A 10 -1.59 -5.74 -8.47
CA PHE A 10 -2.70 -4.85 -8.83
C PHE A 10 -3.99 -5.64 -9.12
N THR A 11 -3.89 -6.75 -9.84
CA THR A 11 -5.03 -7.65 -10.10
C THR A 11 -5.60 -8.22 -8.79
N GLU A 12 -4.75 -8.64 -7.86
CA GLU A 12 -5.18 -9.12 -6.54
C GLU A 12 -5.86 -8.02 -5.71
N LEU A 13 -5.32 -6.81 -5.71
CA LEU A 13 -5.88 -5.67 -5.00
C LEU A 13 -7.25 -5.28 -5.56
N GLN A 14 -7.43 -5.28 -6.88
CA GLN A 14 -8.74 -5.09 -7.51
C GLN A 14 -9.75 -6.16 -7.09
N HIS A 15 -9.33 -7.43 -7.06
CA HIS A 15 -10.20 -8.52 -6.59
C HIS A 15 -10.60 -8.33 -5.13
N LYS A 16 -9.65 -7.97 -4.25
CA LYS A 16 -9.92 -7.68 -2.82
C LYS A 16 -10.81 -6.45 -2.64
N ALA A 17 -10.64 -5.41 -3.45
CA ALA A 17 -11.48 -4.21 -3.40
C ALA A 17 -12.94 -4.53 -3.78
N ALA A 18 -13.15 -5.39 -4.78
CA ALA A 18 -14.49 -5.74 -5.27
C ALA A 18 -15.20 -6.79 -4.41
N HIS A 19 -14.47 -7.75 -3.83
CA HIS A 19 -15.06 -8.94 -3.20
C HIS A 19 -14.56 -9.24 -1.78
N GLY A 20 -13.56 -8.52 -1.29
CA GLY A 20 -12.96 -8.76 0.01
C GLY A 20 -13.86 -8.32 1.15
N ASP A 21 -13.77 -9.02 2.28
CA ASP A 21 -14.42 -8.63 3.53
C ASP A 21 -13.64 -7.49 4.20
N PRO A 22 -14.24 -6.31 4.42
CA PRO A 22 -13.60 -5.19 5.12
C PRO A 22 -13.09 -5.52 6.53
N ALA A 23 -13.62 -6.56 7.20
CA ALA A 23 -13.15 -6.96 8.53
C ALA A 23 -11.81 -7.72 8.51
N THR A 24 -11.43 -8.29 7.35
CA THR A 24 -10.24 -9.13 7.22
C THR A 24 -9.27 -8.67 6.13
N SER A 25 -9.70 -7.76 5.24
CA SER A 25 -8.89 -7.21 4.15
C SER A 25 -8.72 -5.70 4.30
N ARG A 26 -7.48 -5.27 4.54
CA ARG A 26 -7.15 -3.84 4.61
C ARG A 26 -7.49 -3.09 3.32
N THR A 27 -7.36 -3.74 2.16
CA THR A 27 -7.77 -3.17 0.86
C THR A 27 -9.26 -2.88 0.84
N ALA A 28 -10.11 -3.83 1.23
CA ALA A 28 -11.56 -3.64 1.25
C ALA A 28 -11.98 -2.60 2.29
N GLU A 29 -11.32 -2.59 3.46
CA GLU A 29 -11.52 -1.59 4.51
C GLU A 29 -11.25 -0.16 4.00
N LEU A 30 -10.10 0.07 3.36
CA LEU A 30 -9.71 1.39 2.85
C LEU A 30 -10.62 1.85 1.71
N VAL A 31 -11.03 0.94 0.81
CA VAL A 31 -12.01 1.25 -0.24
C VAL A 31 -13.34 1.67 0.37
N GLY A 32 -13.81 0.97 1.41
CA GLY A 32 -15.02 1.34 2.16
C GLY A 32 -14.93 2.71 2.85
N LYS A 33 -13.73 3.17 3.20
CA LYS A 33 -13.47 4.51 3.77
C LYS A 33 -13.40 5.62 2.71
N GLY A 34 -13.33 5.28 1.43
CA GLY A 34 -13.39 6.19 0.30
C GLY A 34 -12.08 6.93 -0.01
N VAL A 35 -12.10 7.67 -1.13
CA VAL A 35 -10.91 8.26 -1.76
C VAL A 35 -10.11 9.19 -0.85
N HIS A 36 -10.77 9.94 0.03
CA HIS A 36 -10.08 10.86 0.93
C HIS A 36 -9.22 10.12 1.97
N ALA A 37 -9.69 8.99 2.49
CA ALA A 37 -8.91 8.18 3.43
C ALA A 37 -7.69 7.54 2.75
N ILE A 38 -7.89 7.02 1.53
CA ILE A 38 -6.80 6.46 0.70
C ILE A 38 -5.77 7.55 0.37
N GLY A 39 -6.22 8.73 -0.07
CA GLY A 39 -5.34 9.84 -0.42
C GLY A 39 -4.49 10.33 0.75
N LYS A 40 -5.03 10.36 1.98
CA LYS A 40 -4.22 10.65 3.18
C LYS A 40 -3.10 9.63 3.37
N LYS A 41 -3.40 8.35 3.23
CA LYS A 41 -2.40 7.29 3.35
C LYS A 41 -1.31 7.43 2.29
N VAL A 42 -1.66 7.69 1.03
CA VAL A 42 -0.65 7.94 -0.02
C VAL A 42 0.30 9.08 0.33
N VAL A 43 -0.21 10.16 0.94
CA VAL A 43 0.63 11.29 1.38
C VAL A 43 1.49 10.93 2.61
N GLU A 44 0.95 10.14 3.54
CA GLU A 44 1.67 9.63 4.72
C GLU A 44 2.86 8.78 4.31
N GLU A 45 2.64 7.76 3.49
CA GLU A 45 3.69 6.85 3.00
C GLU A 45 4.73 7.60 2.17
N ALA A 46 4.33 8.61 1.37
CA ALA A 46 5.30 9.42 0.63
C ALA A 46 6.24 10.22 1.54
N ALA A 47 5.75 10.69 2.70
CA ALA A 47 6.58 11.34 3.71
C ALA A 47 7.49 10.32 4.40
N GLU A 48 6.99 9.12 4.70
CA GLU A 48 7.76 8.04 5.32
C GLU A 48 8.87 7.53 4.39
N VAL A 49 8.60 7.36 3.09
CA VAL A 49 9.62 7.07 2.06
C VAL A 49 10.74 8.11 2.07
N TRP A 50 10.39 9.40 2.14
CA TRP A 50 11.41 10.46 2.19
C TRP A 50 12.25 10.34 3.46
N MET A 51 11.62 10.20 4.63
CA MET A 51 12.32 10.07 5.90
C MET A 51 13.24 8.84 5.92
N ALA A 52 12.75 7.69 5.45
CA ALA A 52 13.51 6.46 5.40
C ALA A 52 14.71 6.55 4.43
N ALA A 53 14.52 7.17 3.27
CA ALA A 53 15.59 7.39 2.29
C ALA A 53 16.70 8.30 2.82
N GLU A 54 16.36 9.32 3.62
CA GLU A 54 17.33 10.26 4.19
C GLU A 54 18.03 9.71 5.45
N TYR A 55 17.32 8.93 6.28
CA TYR A 55 17.76 8.66 7.64
C TYR A 55 17.85 7.18 8.04
N GLU A 56 17.21 6.25 7.33
CA GLU A 56 17.01 4.88 7.82
C GLU A 56 17.65 3.79 6.94
N GLY A 57 18.03 4.12 5.71
CA GLY A 57 18.79 3.24 4.83
C GLY A 57 17.92 2.47 3.83
N LYS A 58 18.55 1.56 3.09
CA LYS A 58 17.94 0.95 1.89
C LYS A 58 16.80 0.01 2.21
N GLU A 59 16.95 -0.78 3.27
CA GLU A 59 15.97 -1.77 3.69
C GLU A 59 14.69 -1.08 4.18
N ALA A 60 14.82 -0.06 5.03
CA ALA A 60 13.69 0.76 5.49
C ALA A 60 13.03 1.50 4.32
N ALA A 61 13.82 2.17 3.47
CA ALA A 61 13.26 2.85 2.29
C ALA A 61 12.54 1.89 1.35
N ALA A 62 13.03 0.66 1.16
CA ALA A 62 12.35 -0.35 0.34
C ALA A 62 11.02 -0.80 0.95
N GLU A 63 10.94 -0.92 2.28
CA GLU A 63 9.69 -1.23 2.99
C GLU A 63 8.65 -0.12 2.75
N GLU A 64 9.01 1.15 2.98
CA GLU A 64 8.07 2.26 2.78
C GLU A 64 7.66 2.43 1.31
N ILE A 65 8.61 2.22 0.37
CA ILE A 65 8.27 2.21 -1.07
C ILE A 65 7.28 1.09 -1.38
N SER A 66 7.38 -0.07 -0.72
CA SER A 66 6.45 -1.18 -0.94
C SER A 66 5.04 -0.89 -0.41
N GLN A 67 4.90 -0.03 0.61
CA GLN A 67 3.61 0.39 1.14
C GLN A 67 2.99 1.54 0.32
N LEU A 68 3.83 2.39 -0.28
CA LEU A 68 3.40 3.46 -1.18
C LEU A 68 2.88 2.93 -2.54
N LEU A 69 3.37 1.78 -3.00
CA LEU A 69 2.95 1.11 -4.25
C LEU A 69 1.59 0.42 -4.12
#